data_AF-A0A354FCG9-F1
#
_entry.id   AF-A0A354FCG9-F1
#
_cell.length_a   1.000
_cell.length_b   1.000
_cell.length_c   1.000
_cell.angle_alpha   90.00
_cell.angle_beta   90.00
_cell.angle_gamma   90.00
#
_symmetry.space_group_name_H-M   'P 1'
#
loop_
_entity.id
_entity.type
_entity.pdbx_description
1 polymer ?
#
loop_
_entity_poly.entity_id
_entity_poly.type
_entity_poly.pdbx_seq_one_letter_code
_entity_poly.pdbx_strand_id
1 'polypeptide(L)'
;WTPFQMLFWGLVGATAGFLGKVAPKSGRAVMLSFSAAWGYLFGWLMNLYFVVFFIKPLAWKTVFLAYVASFPMDTMHALSNVCFYLLLGPPVIKILKRFQEKMTYVEM
;
A
#
# COMPACT_ATOMS: atom_id res chain seq x y z
N TRP A 1 -2.64 4.68 15.79
CA TRP A 1 -1.85 3.72 15.01
C TRP A 1 -1.43 2.57 15.90
N THR A 2 -1.78 1.33 15.55
CA THR A 2 -1.20 0.15 16.20
C THR A 2 0.20 -0.10 15.65
N PRO A 3 1.10 -0.79 16.39
CA PRO A 3 2.43 -1.12 15.88
C PRO A 3 2.40 -1.85 14.54
N PHE A 4 1.43 -2.73 14.34
CA PHE A 4 1.22 -3.43 13.08
C PHE A 4 0.81 -2.51 11.93
N GLN A 5 -0.06 -1.53 12.18
CA GLN A 5 -0.39 -0.55 11.14
C GLN A 5 0.85 0.25 10.70
N MET A 6 1.69 0.67 11.65
CA MET A 6 2.94 1.38 11.33
C MET A 6 3.88 0.49 10.50
N LEU A 7 4.02 -0.79 10.88
CA LEU A 7 4.80 -1.78 10.15
C LEU A 7 4.29 -1.95 8.71
N PHE A 8 2.99 -2.14 8.52
CA PHE A 8 2.41 -2.40 7.20
C PHE A 8 2.53 -1.19 6.28
N TRP A 9 2.37 0.04 6.78
CA TRP A 9 2.68 1.24 6.00
C TRP A 9 4.16 1.35 5.65
N GLY A 10 5.05 0.99 6.58
CA GLY A 10 6.49 0.88 6.29
C GLY A 10 6.79 -0.11 5.16
N LEU A 11 6.11 -1.26 5.14
CA LEU A 11 6.25 -2.26 4.08
C LEU A 11 5.76 -1.76 2.72
N VAL A 12 4.66 -0.98 2.67
CA VAL A 12 4.22 -0.32 1.43
C VAL A 12 5.34 0.55 0.87
N GLY A 13 5.95 1.40 1.71
CA GLY A 13 7.07 2.26 1.31
C GLY A 13 8.32 1.47 0.88
N ALA A 14 8.70 0.46 1.64
CA ALA A 14 9.87 -0.39 1.35
C ALA A 14 9.71 -1.12 0.01
N THR A 15 8.54 -1.72 -0.24
CA THR A 15 8.26 -2.42 -1.50
C THR A 15 8.10 -1.47 -2.68
N ALA A 16 7.57 -0.25 -2.48
CA ALA A 16 7.54 0.78 -3.52
C ALA A 16 8.97 1.22 -3.91
N GLY A 17 9.85 1.41 -2.91
CA GLY A 17 11.26 1.72 -3.14
C GLY A 17 11.99 0.58 -3.87
N PHE A 18 11.73 -0.67 -3.47
CA PHE A 18 12.25 -1.84 -4.18
C PHE A 18 11.74 -1.93 -5.62
N LEU A 19 10.44 -1.69 -5.85
CA LEU A 19 9.83 -1.64 -7.18
C LEU A 19 10.51 -0.59 -8.07
N GLY A 20 10.85 0.58 -7.51
CA GLY A 20 11.60 1.62 -8.24
C GLY A 20 13.01 1.18 -8.67
N LYS A 21 13.65 0.25 -7.94
CA LYS A 21 14.96 -0.31 -8.30
C LYS A 21 14.85 -1.40 -9.38
N VAL A 22 13.87 -2.31 -9.26
CA VAL A 22 13.72 -3.44 -10.20
C VAL A 22 12.98 -3.05 -11.49
N ALA A 23 12.09 -2.07 -11.42
CA ALA A 23 11.29 -1.57 -12.54
C ALA A 23 11.35 -0.03 -12.60
N PRO A 24 12.51 0.57 -12.92
CA PRO A 24 12.70 2.02 -12.92
C PRO A 24 11.87 2.76 -13.98
N LYS A 25 11.44 2.05 -15.04
CA LYS A 25 10.51 2.54 -16.07
C LYS A 25 9.07 2.10 -15.82
N SER A 26 8.72 1.78 -14.58
CA SER A 26 7.35 1.42 -14.19
C SER A 26 6.39 2.52 -14.62
N GLY A 27 5.54 2.18 -15.59
CA GLY A 27 4.53 3.08 -16.13
C GLY A 27 3.33 3.21 -15.20
N ARG A 28 2.36 4.03 -15.62
CA ARG A 28 1.11 4.26 -14.90
C ARG A 28 0.38 2.96 -14.54
N ALA A 29 0.36 1.98 -15.45
CA ALA A 29 -0.31 0.69 -15.24
C ALA A 29 0.29 -0.10 -14.06
N VAL A 30 1.62 -0.17 -13.96
CA VAL A 30 2.31 -0.88 -12.87
C VAL A 30 1.99 -0.22 -11.52
N MET A 31 2.02 1.11 -11.47
CA MET A 31 1.71 1.85 -10.25
C MET A 31 0.25 1.73 -9.84
N LEU A 32 -0.68 1.70 -10.79
CA LEU A 32 -2.10 1.45 -10.50
C LEU A 32 -2.32 0.08 -9.89
N SER A 33 -1.73 -0.96 -10.49
CA SER A 33 -1.80 -2.32 -9.96
C SER A 33 -1.16 -2.42 -8.58
N PHE A 34 -0.01 -1.76 -8.37
CA PHE A 34 0.66 -1.71 -7.07
C PHE A 34 -0.21 -1.02 -6.01
N SER A 35 -0.79 0.15 -6.32
CA SER A 35 -1.68 0.90 -5.42
C SER A 35 -2.94 0.11 -5.04
N ALA A 36 -3.56 -0.57 -6.02
CA ALA A 36 -4.73 -1.42 -5.78
C ALA A 36 -4.36 -2.64 -4.92
N ALA A 37 -3.28 -3.35 -5.26
CA ALA A 37 -2.82 -4.53 -4.53
C ALA A 37 -2.52 -4.19 -3.07
N TRP A 38 -1.83 -3.08 -2.80
CA TRP A 38 -1.53 -2.66 -1.43
C TRP A 38 -2.75 -2.19 -0.64
N GLY A 39 -3.81 -1.70 -1.30
CA GLY A 39 -5.08 -1.42 -0.64
C GLY A 39 -5.69 -2.67 -0.01
N TYR A 40 -5.71 -3.78 -0.76
CA TYR A 40 -6.18 -5.08 -0.24
C TYR A 40 -5.19 -5.73 0.73
N LEU A 41 -3.90 -5.76 0.40
CA LEU A 41 -2.88 -6.36 1.27
C LEU A 41 -2.87 -5.73 2.66
N PHE A 42 -3.01 -4.40 2.74
CA PHE A 42 -3.10 -3.72 4.03
C PHE A 42 -4.30 -4.22 4.85
N GLY A 43 -5.49 -4.27 4.23
CA GLY A 43 -6.71 -4.77 4.88
C GLY A 43 -6.58 -6.21 5.34
N TRP A 44 -6.04 -7.09 4.49
CA TRP A 44 -5.85 -8.50 4.79
C TRP A 44 -4.84 -8.74 5.91
N LEU A 45 -3.72 -8.02 5.92
CA LEU A 45 -2.75 -8.08 7.01
C LEU A 45 -3.36 -7.60 8.33
N MET A 46 -4.20 -6.55 8.28
CA MET A 46 -4.93 -6.06 9.45
C MET A 46 -5.99 -7.07 9.94
N ASN A 47 -6.72 -7.74 9.04
CA ASN A 47 -7.66 -8.80 9.40
C ASN A 47 -6.94 -9.99 10.05
N LEU A 48 -5.80 -10.39 9.49
CA LEU A 48 -5.00 -11.47 10.05
C LEU A 48 -4.55 -11.13 11.47
N TYR A 49 -4.01 -9.92 11.67
CA TYR A 49 -3.68 -9.40 12.99
C TYR A 49 -4.90 -9.42 13.93
N PHE A 50 -6.04 -8.91 13.47
CA PHE A 50 -7.25 -8.86 14.28
C PHE A 50 -7.72 -10.25 14.72
N VAL A 51 -7.83 -11.20 13.79
CA VAL A 51 -8.35 -12.53 14.07
C VAL A 51 -7.40 -13.34 14.97
N VAL A 52 -6.08 -13.26 14.74
CA VAL A 52 -5.10 -14.02 15.54
C VAL A 52 -5.05 -13.55 17.00
N PHE A 53 -5.07 -12.22 17.21
CA PHE A 53 -4.85 -11.64 18.53
C PHE A 53 -6.12 -11.47 19.36
N PHE A 54 -7.27 -11.21 18.74
CA PHE A 54 -8.48 -10.82 19.46
C PHE A 54 -9.63 -11.82 19.40
N ILE A 55 -9.66 -12.73 18.42
CA ILE A 55 -10.78 -13.67 18.26
C ILE A 55 -10.45 -15.02 18.90
N LYS A 56 -11.31 -15.46 19.83
CA LYS A 56 -11.26 -16.79 20.46
C LYS A 56 -12.67 -17.41 20.49
N PRO A 57 -12.83 -18.70 20.16
CA PRO A 57 -11.81 -19.61 19.65
C PRO A 57 -11.37 -19.23 18.22
N LEU A 58 -10.11 -19.54 17.88
CA LEU A 58 -9.60 -19.35 16.53
C LEU A 58 -10.11 -20.48 15.64
N ALA A 59 -10.93 -20.15 14.64
CA ALA A 59 -11.55 -21.11 13.75
C ALA A 59 -11.52 -20.60 12.30
N TRP A 60 -11.45 -21.52 11.33
CA TRP A 60 -11.50 -21.16 9.91
C TRP A 60 -12.75 -20.36 9.53
N LYS A 61 -13.88 -20.64 10.19
CA LYS A 61 -15.12 -19.88 10.02
C LYS A 61 -14.96 -18.41 10.42
N THR A 62 -14.28 -18.11 11.53
CA THR A 62 -14.10 -16.72 11.98
C THR A 62 -13.11 -15.96 11.10
N VAL A 63 -12.06 -16.63 10.61
CA VAL A 63 -11.17 -16.07 9.58
C VAL A 63 -11.96 -15.70 8.32
N PHE A 64 -12.71 -16.64 7.76
CA PHE A 64 -13.50 -16.41 6.55
C PHE A 64 -14.50 -15.26 6.71
N LEU A 65 -15.25 -15.24 7.82
CA LEU A 65 -16.20 -14.17 8.10
C LEU A 65 -15.54 -12.79 8.21
N ALA A 66 -14.36 -12.70 8.82
CA ALA A 66 -13.63 -11.44 8.92
C ALA A 66 -13.27 -10.86 7.54
N TYR A 67 -12.78 -11.70 6.63
CA TYR A 67 -12.41 -11.28 5.27
C TYR A 67 -13.63 -10.94 4.41
N VAL A 68 -14.74 -11.67 4.54
CA VAL A 68 -15.99 -11.34 3.84
C VAL A 68 -16.55 -10.02 4.36
N ALA A 69 -16.53 -9.81 5.68
CA ALA A 69 -17.04 -8.59 6.29
C ALA A 69 -16.19 -7.36 5.95
N SER A 70 -14.87 -7.50 5.83
CA SER A 70 -13.97 -6.39 5.47
C SER A 70 -13.99 -6.05 3.99
N PHE A 71 -14.42 -6.97 3.12
CA PHE A 71 -14.29 -6.84 1.67
C PHE A 71 -14.77 -5.50 1.11
N PRO A 72 -15.95 -4.95 1.48
CA PRO A 72 -16.38 -3.64 0.98
C PRO A 72 -15.42 -2.50 1.35
N MET A 73 -14.92 -2.50 2.59
CA MET A 73 -13.96 -1.49 3.06
C MET A 73 -12.60 -1.65 2.37
N ASP A 74 -12.13 -2.89 2.18
CA ASP A 74 -10.89 -3.18 1.48
C ASP A 74 -10.96 -2.75 0.01
N THR A 75 -12.11 -2.96 -0.64
CA THR A 75 -12.37 -2.48 -2.00
C THR A 75 -12.38 -0.95 -2.05
N MET A 76 -13.06 -0.26 -1.13
CA MET A 76 -13.05 1.20 -1.08
C MET A 76 -11.64 1.75 -0.85
N HIS A 77 -10.83 1.10 -0.02
CA HIS A 77 -9.45 1.49 0.21
C HIS A 77 -8.60 1.30 -1.05
N ALA A 78 -8.70 0.15 -1.72
CA ALA A 78 -7.99 -0.11 -2.98
C ALA A 78 -8.39 0.89 -4.09
N LEU A 79 -9.69 1.18 -4.22
CA LEU A 79 -10.19 2.20 -5.15
C LEU A 79 -9.67 3.59 -4.79
N SER A 80 -9.66 3.94 -3.51
CA SER A 80 -9.14 5.23 -3.05
C SER A 80 -7.65 5.39 -3.38
N ASN A 81 -6.84 4.36 -3.16
CA ASN A 81 -5.42 4.38 -3.53
C ASN A 81 -5.23 4.60 -5.02
N VAL A 82 -6.01 3.94 -5.85
CA VAL A 82 -6.00 4.14 -7.31
C VAL A 82 -6.41 5.57 -7.66
N CYS A 83 -7.51 6.08 -7.10
CA CYS A 83 -7.98 7.44 -7.33
C CYS A 83 -6.92 8.48 -6.92
N PHE A 84 -6.33 8.35 -5.74
CA PHE A 84 -5.28 9.25 -5.27
C PHE A 84 -4.03 9.18 -6.15
N TYR A 85 -3.62 7.99 -6.60
CA TYR A 85 -2.51 7.89 -7.54
C TYR A 85 -2.84 8.56 -8.88
N LEU A 86 -4.05 8.38 -9.42
CA LEU A 86 -4.46 8.99 -10.69
C LEU A 86 -4.48 10.53 -10.61
N LEU A 87 -4.94 11.08 -9.48
CA LEU A 87 -5.08 12.52 -9.28
C LEU A 87 -3.77 13.19 -8.87
N LEU A 88 -3.02 12.58 -7.94
CA LEU A 88 -1.88 13.20 -7.27
C LEU A 88 -0.54 12.55 -7.63
N GLY A 89 -0.53 11.31 -8.09
CA GLY A 89 0.70 10.55 -8.38
C GLY A 89 1.61 11.25 -9.39
N PRO A 90 1.17 11.50 -10.64
CA PRO A 90 2.00 12.16 -11.65
C PRO A 90 2.58 13.53 -11.22
N PRO A 91 1.80 14.50 -10.70
CA PRO A 91 2.35 15.79 -10.29
C PRO A 91 3.33 15.66 -9.11
N VAL A 92 3.03 14.81 -8.12
CA VAL A 92 3.93 14.59 -6.98
C VAL A 92 5.25 13.97 -7.44
N ILE A 93 5.20 12.92 -8.28
CA ILE A 93 6.42 12.28 -8.81
C ILE A 93 7.28 13.28 -9.59
N LYS A 94 6.65 14.16 -10.39
CA LYS A 94 7.38 15.22 -11.13
C LYS A 94 8.08 16.18 -10.18
N ILE A 95 7.43 16.59 -9.10
CA ILE A 95 8.01 17.47 -8.08
C ILE A 95 9.20 16.78 -7.41
N LEU A 96 9.03 15.53 -6.97
CA LEU A 96 10.08 14.75 -6.30
C LEU A 96 11.31 14.56 -7.19
N LYS A 97 11.12 14.21 -8.48
CA LYS A 97 12.23 14.10 -9.44
C LYS A 97 12.99 15.40 -9.61
N ARG A 98 12.28 16.53 -9.73
CA ARG A 98 12.93 17.85 -9.81
C ARG A 98 13.76 18.18 -8.57
N PHE A 99 13.29 17.81 -7.38
CA PHE A 99 14.05 18.00 -6.15
C PHE A 99 15.27 17.07 -6.08
N GLN A 100 15.11 15.80 -6.47
CA GLN A 100 16.20 14.85 -6.56
C GLN A 100 17.32 15.36 -7.48
N GLU A 101 16.98 15.80 -8.69
CA GLU A 101 17.93 16.36 -9.65
C GLU A 101 18.72 17.53 -9.04
N LYS A 102 18.05 18.48 -8.39
CA LYS A 102 18.70 19.62 -7.73
C LYS A 102 19.69 19.20 -6.63
N MET A 103 19.33 18.22 -5.82
CA MET A 103 20.21 17.73 -4.75
C MET A 103 21.46 17.05 -5.33
N THR A 104 21.31 16.25 -6.39
CA THR A 104 22.45 15.60 -7.06
C THR A 104 23.42 16.61 -7.67
N TYR A 105 22.95 17.76 -8.19
CA TYR A 105 23.85 18.81 -8.70
C TYR A 105 24.64 19.55 -7.62
N VAL A 106 24.15 19.59 -6.37
CA VAL A 106 24.85 20.24 -5.24
C VAL A 106 25.97 19.35 -4.70
N GLU A 107 25.88 18.04 -4.91
CA GLU A 107 26.86 17.05 -4.42
C GLU A 107 28.02 16.78 -5.41
N MET A 108 27.99 17.35 -6.62
CA MET A 108 29.08 17.29 -7.62
C MET A 108 29.92 18.57 -7.62
#